data_AF-A7S2N4-F1
#
_entry.id   AF-A7S2N4-F1
#
_cell.length_a   1.000
_cell.length_b   1.000
_cell.length_c   1.000
_cell.angle_alpha   90.00
_cell.angle_beta   90.00
_cell.angle_gamma   90.00
#
_symmetry.space_group_name_H-M   'P 1'
#
loop_
_entity.id
_entity.type
_entity.pdbx_description
1 polymer ?
#
loop_
_entity_poly.entity_id
_entity_poly.type
_entity_poly.pdbx_seq_one_letter_code
_entity_poly.pdbx_strand_id
1 'polypeptide(L)' 'LAWAPAKGVKDREYKEFFNVSIGVTYIPHDKLGASPDLESLGEGGWIDPESIPEHLK' A
#
# COMPACT_ATOMS: atom_id res chain seq x y z
N LEU A 1 18.62 10.29 7.60
CA LEU A 1 17.25 9.72 7.75
C LEU A 1 16.67 9.58 6.34
N ALA A 2 16.83 8.43 5.70
CA ALA A 2 16.30 8.21 4.35
C ALA A 2 14.84 7.78 4.50
N TRP A 3 13.90 8.64 4.11
CA TRP A 3 12.49 8.27 4.04
C TRP A 3 12.34 7.19 2.95
N ALA A 4 11.81 6.02 3.31
CA ALA A 4 11.55 4.93 2.37
C ALA A 4 10.04 4.92 2.04
N PRO A 5 9.58 5.67 1.02
CA PRO A 5 8.19 5.65 0.61
C PRO A 5 7.78 4.23 0.23
N ALA A 6 6.65 3.79 0.78
CA ALA A 6 6.05 2.49 0.51
C ALA A 6 6.93 1.28 0.88
N LYS A 7 7.64 1.36 2.01
CA LYS A 7 8.43 0.25 2.55
C LYS A 7 7.56 -1.01 2.74
N GLY A 8 6.34 -0.84 3.24
CA GLY A 8 5.34 -1.92 3.37
C GLY A 8 4.94 -2.60 2.06
N VAL A 9 5.13 -1.93 0.92
CA VAL A 9 4.74 -2.39 -0.41
C VAL A 9 5.93 -3.03 -1.14
N LYS A 10 7.11 -2.40 -1.04
CA LYS A 10 8.32 -2.83 -1.78
C LYS A 10 8.89 -4.17 -1.31
N ASP A 11 8.66 -4.53 -0.05
CA ASP A 11 9.08 -5.82 0.54
C ASP A 11 8.01 -6.93 0.37
N ARG A 12 6.92 -6.66 -0.35
CA ARG A 12 5.81 -7.60 -0.57
C ARG A 12 5.55 -7.85 -2.06
N GLU A 13 4.56 -8.69 -2.33
CA GLU A 13 4.00 -8.95 -3.67
C GLU A 13 3.50 -7.68 -4.40
N TYR A 14 3.39 -6.56 -3.69
CA TYR A 14 2.88 -5.32 -4.24
C TYR A 14 3.93 -4.43 -4.90
N LYS A 15 5.20 -4.87 -4.94
CA LYS A 15 6.31 -4.12 -5.54
C LYS A 15 6.04 -3.71 -6.99
N GLU A 16 5.34 -4.54 -7.75
CA GLU A 16 4.94 -4.25 -9.13
C GLU A 16 3.91 -3.12 -9.26
N PHE A 17 3.12 -2.87 -8.21
CA PHE A 17 2.10 -1.82 -8.16
C PHE A 17 2.65 -0.46 -7.67
N PHE A 18 3.92 -0.41 -7.27
CA PHE A 18 4.56 0.82 -6.82
C PHE A 18 4.96 1.69 -8.03
N ASN A 19 4.34 2.87 -8.14
CA ASN A 19 4.70 3.85 -9.15
C ASN A 19 5.87 4.70 -8.68
N VAL A 20 7.06 4.43 -9.23
CA VAL A 20 8.31 5.13 -8.88
C VAL A 20 8.29 6.61 -9.25
N SER A 21 7.55 7.01 -10.29
CA SER A 21 7.53 8.41 -10.74
C SER A 21 6.80 9.35 -9.78
N ILE A 22 5.73 8.86 -9.14
CA ILE A 22 4.90 9.66 -8.22
C ILE A 22 5.03 9.22 -6.76
N GLY A 23 5.69 8.09 -6.49
CA GLY A 23 5.89 7.57 -5.14
C GLY A 23 4.64 6.96 -4.49
N VAL A 24 3.66 6.55 -5.30
CA VAL A 24 2.36 6.03 -4.84
C VAL A 24 2.20 4.57 -5.26
N THR A 25 1.54 3.78 -4.44
CA THR A 25 1.16 2.40 -4.76
C THR A 25 -0.33 2.29 -5.02
N TYR A 26 -0.71 1.71 -6.15
CA TYR A 26 -2.10 1.38 -6.46
C TYR A 26 -2.33 -0.12 -6.43
N ILE A 27 -2.82 -0.63 -5.31
CA ILE A 27 -3.09 -2.07 -5.14
C ILE A 27 -4.56 -2.32 -5.50
N PRO A 28 -4.86 -3.13 -6.52
CA PRO A 28 -6.24 -3.52 -6.82
C PRO A 28 -6.79 -4.38 -5.67
N HIS A 29 -8.06 -4.16 -5.29
CA HIS A 29 -8.68 -4.84 -4.16
C HIS A 29 -8.70 -6.37 -4.30
N ASP A 30 -8.79 -6.88 -5.53
CA ASP A 30 -8.71 -8.31 -5.85
C ASP A 30 -7.37 -8.95 -5.38
N LYS A 31 -6.28 -8.18 -5.38
CA LYS A 31 -4.94 -8.58 -4.92
C LYS A 31 -4.68 -8.28 -3.44
N LEU A 32 -5.49 -7.43 -2.84
CA LEU A 32 -5.35 -7.04 -1.44
C LEU A 32 -5.77 -8.18 -0.50
N GLY A 33 -6.61 -9.10 -0.98
CA GLY A 33 -7.15 -10.21 -0.19
C GLY A 33 -8.28 -9.77 0.75
N ALA A 34 -8.87 -10.73 1.48
CA ALA A 34 -10.02 -10.47 2.35
C ALA A 34 -9.67 -9.76 3.67
N SER A 35 -8.40 -9.84 4.10
CA SER A 35 -7.92 -9.26 5.35
C SER A 35 -6.45 -8.83 5.22
N PRO A 36 -6.15 -7.77 4.46
CA PRO A 36 -4.81 -7.22 4.38
C PRO A 36 -4.37 -6.62 5.70
N ASP A 37 -3.07 -6.70 5.96
CA ASP A 37 -2.44 -5.99 7.06
C ASP A 37 -2.17 -4.53 6.65
N LEU A 38 -3.16 -3.66 6.90
CA LEU A 38 -3.12 -2.24 6.53
C LEU A 38 -2.04 -1.46 7.30
N GLU A 39 -1.77 -1.85 8.55
CA GLU A 39 -0.74 -1.21 9.37
C GLU A 39 0.65 -1.38 8.75
N SER A 40 1.00 -2.61 8.33
CA SER A 40 2.24 -2.85 7.59
C SER A 40 2.26 -2.15 6.22
N LEU A 41 1.13 -2.09 5.51
CA LEU A 41 1.05 -1.41 4.20
C LEU A 41 1.27 0.10 4.32
N GLY A 42 0.87 0.70 5.44
CA GLY A 42 1.10 2.09 5.78
C GLY A 42 2.54 2.37 6.24
N GLU A 43 3.37 1.35 6.43
CA GLU A 43 4.75 1.55 6.87
C GLU A 43 5.55 2.32 5.80
N GLY A 44 5.93 3.55 6.15
CA GLY A 44 6.65 4.46 5.26
C GLY A 44 5.75 5.24 4.29
N GLY A 45 4.45 5.35 4.56
CA GLY A 45 3.52 6.12 3.74
C GLY A 45 2.25 6.52 4.48
N TRP A 46 1.28 7.04 3.73
CA TRP A 46 -0.08 7.28 4.20
C TRP A 46 -1.01 6.50 3.28
N ILE A 47 -1.95 5.74 3.86
CA ILE A 47 -2.99 5.07 3.09
C ILE A 47 -4.16 6.03 2.97
N ASP A 48 -4.61 6.24 1.75
CA ASP A 48 -5.81 7.04 1.50
C ASP A 48 -7.07 6.30 2.00
N PRO A 49 -7.81 6.86 2.98
CA PRO A 49 -8.97 6.21 3.58
C PRO A 49 -10.20 6.17 2.68
N GLU A 50 -10.20 6.89 1.55
CA GLU A 50 -11.25 6.83 0.54
C GLU A 50 -11.01 5.71 -0.48
N SER A 51 -9.75 5.30 -0.66
CA SER A 51 -9.32 4.21 -1.54
C SER A 51 -9.43 2.81 -0.91
N ILE A 52 -9.59 2.75 0.42
CA ILE A 52 -9.83 1.49 1.16
C ILE A 52 -11.28 1.04 0.92
N PRO A 53 -11.51 -0.24 0.59
CA PRO A 53 -12.86 -0.74 0.39
C PRO A 53 -13.66 -0.75 1.70
N GLU A 54 -14.98 -0.55 1.62
CA GLU A 54 -15.85 -0.35 2.80
C GLU A 54 -15.82 -1.49 3.81
N HIS A 55 -15.45 -2.70 3.40
CA HIS A 55 -15.32 -3.86 4.31
C HIS A 55 -14.07 -3.83 5.19
N LEU A 56 -13.11 -2.95 4.91
CA LEU A 56 -11.88 -2.73 5.67
C LEU A 56 -11.85 -1.36 6.36
N LYS A 57 -12.91 -0.57 6.21
CA LYS A 57 -13.03 0.78 6.77
C LYS A 57 -13.48 0.76 8.23
#